data_AF-A0A2L2YV49-F1
#
_entry.id   AF-A0A2L2YV49-F1
#
_cell.length_a   1.000
_cell.length_b   1.000
_cell.length_c   1.000
_cell.angle_alpha   90.00
_cell.angle_beta   90.00
_cell.angle_gamma   90.00
#
_symmetry.space_group_name_H-M   'P 1'
#
loop_
_entity.id
_entity.type
_entity.pdbx_description
1 polymer ?
#
loop_
_entity_poly.entity_id
_entity_poly.type
_entity_poly.pdbx_seq_one_letter_code
_entity_poly.pdbx_strand_id
1 'polypeptide(L)'
;FGDDTDEENDFSSLFLLSETRKINKRVCIKNYVEDVVWKYNDRDFKSHFRMNRSTFEVLLNLVNQKENLTPGRPCISKEKMLLSVIWLLANQECFRSVADRFDLTKSSLS
;
A
#
# COMPACT_ATOMS: atom_id res chain seq x y z
N PHE A 1 13.87 54.79 -14.20
CA PHE A 1 14.31 53.66 -15.02
C PHE A 1 14.19 52.45 -14.14
N GLY A 2 13.16 51.64 -14.40
CA GLY A 2 12.85 50.46 -13.60
C GLY A 2 13.86 49.34 -13.81
N ASP A 3 13.84 48.39 -12.90
CA ASP A 3 14.33 47.04 -13.17
C ASP A 3 13.47 46.06 -12.34
N ASP A 4 12.39 45.62 -12.99
CA ASP A 4 11.55 44.50 -12.60
C ASP A 4 12.24 43.21 -13.08
N THR A 5 12.84 42.38 -12.22
CA THR A 5 12.97 40.93 -12.45
C THR A 5 13.51 40.16 -11.22
N ASP A 6 12.70 40.01 -10.16
CA ASP A 6 13.00 39.08 -9.06
C ASP A 6 11.97 37.93 -8.93
N GLU A 7 11.09 37.74 -9.93
CA GLU A 7 10.08 36.67 -9.91
C GLU A 7 10.53 35.34 -10.54
N GLU A 8 11.69 35.30 -11.24
CA GLU A 8 12.17 34.07 -11.91
C GLU A 8 12.89 33.08 -10.97
N ASN A 9 13.29 33.53 -9.78
CA ASN A 9 14.06 32.72 -8.83
C ASN A 9 13.19 31.73 -8.04
N ASP A 10 11.88 32.03 -7.91
CA ASP A 10 10.97 31.23 -7.10
C ASP A 10 10.45 30.00 -7.87
N PHE A 11 10.19 30.14 -9.18
CA PHE A 11 9.81 29.01 -10.05
C PHE A 11 10.97 28.02 -10.24
N SER A 12 12.19 28.53 -10.39
CA SER A 12 13.41 27.72 -10.48
C SER A 12 13.67 26.94 -9.18
N SER A 13 13.45 27.58 -8.03
CA SER A 13 13.54 26.93 -6.73
C SER A 13 12.44 25.88 -6.53
N LEU A 14 11.20 26.14 -6.96
CA LEU A 14 10.11 25.17 -6.92
C LEU A 14 10.36 23.95 -7.82
N PHE A 15 10.91 24.18 -9.02
CA PHE A 15 11.30 23.13 -9.95
C PHE A 15 12.44 22.27 -9.39
N LEU A 16 13.46 22.90 -8.79
CA LEU A 16 14.56 22.22 -8.11
C LEU A 16 14.10 21.43 -6.87
N LEU A 17 13.11 21.94 -6.11
CA LEU A 17 12.45 21.22 -5.01
C LEU A 17 11.57 20.05 -5.49
N SER A 18 11.08 20.11 -6.73
CA SER A 18 10.37 19.01 -7.38
C SER A 18 11.34 17.93 -7.88
N GLU A 19 12.52 18.32 -8.38
CA GLU A 19 13.57 17.40 -8.87
C GLU A 19 14.39 16.76 -7.74
N THR A 20 14.64 17.48 -6.64
CA THR A 20 15.34 16.97 -5.45
C THR A 20 14.47 16.06 -4.58
N ARG A 21 13.15 16.06 -4.81
CA ARG A 21 12.28 14.92 -4.46
C ARG A 21 12.48 13.78 -5.44
N LYS A 22 13.73 13.32 -5.59
CA LYS A 22 14.00 11.89 -5.74
C LYS A 22 13.49 11.22 -4.47
N ILE A 23 12.18 11.06 -4.36
CA ILE A 23 11.57 10.11 -3.43
C ILE A 23 12.25 8.82 -3.80
N ASN A 24 13.21 8.37 -2.97
CA ASN A 24 13.86 7.09 -3.14
C ASN A 24 12.73 6.07 -3.29
N LYS A 25 12.46 5.67 -4.54
CA LYS A 25 11.33 4.78 -4.85
C LYS A 25 11.66 3.52 -4.10
N ARG A 26 10.91 3.27 -3.04
CA ARG A 26 11.08 2.08 -2.23
C ARG A 26 10.95 0.88 -3.17
N VAL A 27 11.95 0.01 -3.14
CA VAL A 27 11.89 -1.26 -3.85
C VAL A 27 10.89 -2.17 -3.13
N CYS A 28 9.84 -2.56 -3.83
CA CYS A 28 8.75 -3.39 -3.32
C CYS A 28 8.12 -4.16 -4.47
N ILE A 29 7.40 -5.23 -4.16
CA ILE A 29 6.70 -6.03 -5.15
C ILE A 29 5.44 -5.27 -5.57
N LYS A 30 5.38 -4.87 -6.84
CA LYS A 30 4.22 -4.19 -7.40
C LYS A 30 3.11 -5.19 -7.69
N ASN A 31 1.88 -4.77 -7.43
CA ASN A 31 0.65 -5.51 -7.74
C ASN A 31 0.64 -6.97 -7.23
N TYR A 32 1.25 -7.24 -6.08
CA TYR A 32 1.35 -8.61 -5.56
C TYR A 32 -0.01 -9.29 -5.38
N VAL A 33 -1.06 -8.54 -5.05
CA VAL A 33 -2.40 -9.12 -4.88
C VAL A 33 -2.96 -9.54 -6.23
N GLU A 34 -2.95 -8.62 -7.18
CA GLU A 34 -3.56 -8.74 -8.50
C GLU A 34 -2.79 -9.74 -9.38
N ASP A 35 -1.46 -9.68 -9.35
CA ASP A 35 -0.60 -10.48 -10.21
C ASP A 35 -0.24 -11.85 -9.63
N VAL A 36 -0.35 -12.03 -8.31
CA VAL A 36 0.05 -13.27 -7.62
C VAL A 36 -1.09 -13.89 -6.82
N VAL A 37 -1.64 -13.18 -5.82
CA VAL A 37 -2.63 -13.77 -4.89
C VAL A 37 -3.92 -14.20 -5.60
N TRP A 38 -4.40 -13.42 -6.57
CA TRP A 38 -5.58 -13.77 -7.36
C TRP A 38 -5.37 -15.00 -8.25
N LYS A 39 -4.12 -15.34 -8.59
CA LYS A 39 -3.79 -16.52 -9.39
C LYS A 39 -3.59 -17.79 -8.57
N TYR A 40 -3.53 -17.70 -7.24
CA TYR A 40 -3.46 -18.89 -6.39
C TYR A 40 -4.73 -19.73 -6.49
N ASN A 41 -4.57 -21.04 -6.72
CA ASN A 41 -5.63 -22.00 -6.44
C ASN A 41 -5.91 -22.06 -4.93
N ASP A 42 -6.99 -22.72 -4.54
CA ASP A 42 -7.41 -22.78 -3.13
C ASP A 42 -6.39 -23.44 -2.21
N ARG A 43 -5.64 -24.42 -2.71
CA ARG A 43 -4.60 -25.12 -1.94
C ARG A 43 -3.43 -24.18 -1.64
N ASP A 44 -2.96 -23.46 -2.65
CA ASP A 44 -1.85 -22.52 -2.53
C ASP A 44 -2.25 -21.34 -1.64
N PHE A 45 -3.45 -20.80 -1.85
CA PHE A 45 -4.00 -19.75 -1.00
C PHE A 45 -4.02 -20.20 0.47
N LYS A 46 -4.58 -21.39 0.73
CA LYS A 46 -4.63 -21.95 2.09
C LYS A 46 -3.25 -22.15 2.69
N SER A 47 -2.28 -22.63 1.90
CA SER A 47 -0.92 -22.84 2.38
C SER A 47 -0.25 -21.53 2.79
N HIS A 48 -0.40 -20.48 1.97
CA HIS A 48 0.23 -19.17 2.21
C HIS A 48 -0.42 -18.37 3.34
N PHE A 49 -1.76 -18.33 3.35
CA PHE A 49 -2.53 -17.51 4.29
C PHE A 49 -2.99 -18.30 5.52
N ARG A 50 -2.75 -19.61 5.58
CA ARG A 50 -3.24 -20.53 6.63
C ARG A 50 -4.75 -20.44 6.84
N MET A 51 -5.47 -20.06 5.78
CA MET A 51 -6.90 -19.77 5.78
C MET A 51 -7.50 -20.15 4.43
N ASN A 52 -8.70 -20.75 4.42
CA ASN A 52 -9.41 -21.02 3.17
C ASN A 52 -9.84 -19.71 2.50
N ARG A 53 -9.85 -19.67 1.16
CA ARG A 53 -10.29 -18.49 0.38
C ARG A 53 -11.72 -18.07 0.72
N SER A 54 -12.64 -19.02 0.86
CA SER A 54 -14.02 -18.76 1.27
C SER A 54 -14.13 -18.11 2.66
N THR A 55 -13.30 -18.52 3.62
CA THR A 55 -13.25 -17.90 4.95
C THR A 55 -12.74 -16.46 4.86
N PHE A 56 -11.73 -16.21 4.03
CA PHE A 56 -11.24 -14.87 3.77
C PHE A 56 -12.33 -13.97 3.18
N GLU A 57 -13.11 -14.46 2.22
CA GLU A 57 -14.23 -13.71 1.61
C GLU A 57 -15.31 -13.34 2.62
N VAL A 58 -15.66 -14.25 3.53
CA VAL A 58 -16.59 -13.97 4.64
C VAL A 58 -16.04 -12.86 5.53
N LEU A 59 -14.76 -12.92 5.91
CA LEU A 59 -14.12 -11.87 6.71
C LEU A 59 -14.08 -10.54 5.98
N LEU A 60 -13.75 -10.54 4.69
CA LEU A 60 -13.73 -9.33 3.87
C LEU A 60 -15.11 -8.67 3.81
N ASN A 61 -16.17 -9.46 3.68
CA ASN A 61 -17.54 -8.94 3.72
C ASN A 61 -17.87 -8.28 5.06
N LEU A 62 -17.47 -8.88 6.18
CA LEU A 62 -17.65 -8.29 7.52
C LEU A 62 -16.87 -6.97 7.69
N VAL A 63 -15.66 -6.89 7.14
CA VAL A 63 -14.85 -5.65 7.15
C VAL A 63 -15.45 -4.59 6.24
N ASN A 64 -16.06 -4.99 5.12
CA ASN A 64 -16.73 -4.08 4.19
C ASN A 64 -18.00 -3.47 4.81
N GLN A 65 -18.73 -4.23 5.63
CA GLN A 65 -19.93 -3.77 6.34
C GLN A 65 -19.64 -2.70 7.40
N LYS A 66 -18.40 -2.61 7.92
CA LYS A 66 -18.02 -1.52 8.82
C LYS A 66 -17.87 -0.22 8.02
N GLU A 67 -18.68 0.78 8.36
CA GLU A 67 -18.60 2.12 7.78
C GLU A 67 -17.25 2.76 8.07
N ASN A 68 -16.68 3.42 7.05
CA ASN A 68 -15.47 4.20 7.22
C ASN A 68 -15.83 5.53 7.90
N LEU A 69 -15.63 5.62 9.21
CA LEU A 69 -15.90 6.84 10.00
C LEU A 69 -14.93 8.00 9.72
N THR A 70 -14.05 7.89 8.73
CA THR A 70 -13.00 8.88 8.46
C THR A 70 -13.10 9.46 7.05
N PRO A 71 -13.40 10.76 6.89
CA PRO A 71 -13.23 11.44 5.63
C PRO A 71 -11.74 11.55 5.31
N GLY A 72 -11.28 10.87 4.26
CA GLY A 72 -9.88 10.85 3.82
C GLY A 72 -9.62 9.84 2.69
N ARG A 73 -8.45 9.93 2.04
CA ARG A 73 -8.08 9.11 0.87
C ARG A 73 -7.91 7.63 1.27
N PRO A 74 -8.74 6.68 0.78
CA PRO A 74 -8.42 5.27 0.91
C PRO A 74 -7.29 4.95 -0.08
N CYS A 75 -6.05 5.02 0.37
CA CYS A 75 -4.90 4.71 -0.48
C CYS A 75 -4.76 3.20 -0.74
N ILE A 76 -5.39 2.36 0.10
CA ILE A 76 -5.27 0.90 0.10
C ILE A 76 -6.67 0.28 0.19
N SER A 77 -6.95 -0.74 -0.61
CA SER A 77 -8.22 -1.49 -0.54
C SER A 77 -8.32 -2.30 0.76
N LYS A 78 -9.54 -2.46 1.29
CA LYS A 78 -9.82 -3.31 2.46
C LYS A 78 -9.31 -4.75 2.26
N GLU A 79 -9.42 -5.26 1.04
CA GLU A 79 -8.89 -6.57 0.63
C GLU A 79 -7.37 -6.66 0.83
N LYS A 80 -6.61 -5.73 0.24
CA LYS A 80 -5.14 -5.72 0.33
C LYS A 80 -4.66 -5.59 1.77
N MET A 81 -5.34 -4.73 2.55
CA MET A 81 -5.06 -4.57 3.98
C MET A 81 -5.28 -5.89 4.73
N LEU A 82 -6.45 -6.52 4.56
CA LEU A 82 -6.79 -7.76 5.24
C LEU A 82 -5.82 -8.90 4.88
N LEU A 83 -5.49 -9.05 3.59
CA LEU A 83 -4.50 -10.04 3.12
C LEU A 83 -3.13 -9.82 3.77
N SER A 84 -2.69 -8.56 3.89
CA SER A 84 -1.39 -8.24 4.50
C SER A 84 -1.34 -8.58 5.99
N VAL A 85 -2.43 -8.34 6.72
CA VAL A 85 -2.55 -8.67 8.15
C VAL A 85 -2.58 -10.18 8.34
N ILE A 86 -3.35 -10.90 7.53
CA ILE A 86 -3.39 -12.37 7.59
C ILE A 86 -2.00 -12.93 7.27
N TRP A 87 -1.32 -12.41 6.26
CA TRP A 87 0.04 -12.85 5.92
C TRP A 87 1.00 -12.65 7.11
N LEU A 88 0.96 -11.47 7.73
CA LEU A 88 1.77 -11.12 8.90
C LEU A 88 1.55 -12.13 10.03
N LEU A 89 0.30 -12.38 10.41
CA LEU A 89 -0.07 -13.26 11.52
C LEU A 89 0.19 -14.73 11.22
N ALA A 90 -0.15 -15.18 10.01
CA ALA A 90 0.01 -16.57 9.59
C ALA A 90 1.50 -16.94 9.56
N ASN A 91 2.36 -16.08 8.99
CA ASN A 91 3.77 -16.39 8.76
C ASN A 91 4.71 -15.84 9.84
N GLN A 92 4.21 -15.11 10.83
CA GLN A 92 5.02 -14.42 11.85
C GLN A 92 6.11 -13.54 11.24
N GLU A 93 5.79 -12.90 10.11
CA GLU A 93 6.72 -12.03 9.39
C GLU A 93 6.88 -10.69 10.11
N CYS A 94 7.95 -9.96 9.79
CA CYS A 94 8.11 -8.60 10.28
C CYS A 94 7.36 -7.59 9.40
N PHE A 95 6.92 -6.47 9.97
CA PHE A 95 6.20 -5.41 9.25
C PHE A 95 6.91 -4.91 8.00
N ARG A 96 8.26 -4.85 8.01
CA ARG A 96 9.05 -4.41 6.85
C ARG A 96 8.85 -5.35 5.66
N SER A 97 9.01 -6.66 5.88
CA SER A 97 8.85 -7.71 4.87
C SER A 97 7.44 -7.69 4.26
N VAL A 98 6.42 -7.59 5.10
CA VAL A 98 5.02 -7.49 4.64
C VAL A 98 4.79 -6.22 3.85
N ALA A 99 5.30 -5.08 4.31
CA ALA A 99 5.18 -3.81 3.60
C ALA A 99 5.90 -3.82 2.25
N ASP A 100 7.04 -4.52 2.12
CA ASP A 100 7.76 -4.67 0.85
C ASP A 100 7.00 -5.60 -0.11
N ARG A 101 6.38 -6.66 0.41
CA ARG A 101 5.59 -7.63 -0.38
C ARG A 101 4.26 -7.08 -0.88
N PHE A 102 3.53 -6.37 -0.03
CA PHE A 102 2.18 -5.86 -0.36
C PHE A 102 2.20 -4.42 -0.89
N ASP A 103 3.37 -3.82 -1.11
CA ASP A 103 3.53 -2.42 -1.51
C ASP A 103 2.74 -1.46 -0.60
N LEU A 104 2.93 -1.62 0.72
CA LEU A 104 2.27 -0.80 1.74
C LEU A 104 3.27 0.16 2.34
N THR A 105 2.93 1.43 2.52
CA THR A 105 3.78 2.37 3.28
C THR A 105 3.90 1.92 4.74
N LYS A 106 5.04 2.19 5.42
CA LYS A 106 5.22 1.80 6.84
C LYS A 106 4.10 2.31 7.75
N SER A 107 3.58 3.51 7.47
CA SER A 107 2.45 4.11 8.19
C SER A 107 1.11 3.36 8.01
N SER A 108 1.03 2.39 7.11
CA SER A 108 -0.18 1.59 6.88
C SER A 108 -0.22 0.30 7.71
N LEU A 109 0.90 -0.07 8.35
CA LEU A 109 1.03 -1.25 9.20
C LEU A 109 1.33 -0.91 10.68
N SER A 110 1.61 0.36 10.97
CA SER A 110 1.80 0.92 12.31
C SER A 110 0.49 1.49 12.83
#